data_AF-A0A3C1YUG1-F1
#
_entry.id   AF-A0A3C1YUG1-F1
#
_cell.length_a   1.000
_cell.length_b   1.000
_cell.length_c   1.000
_cell.angle_alpha   90.00
_cell.angle_beta   90.00
_cell.angle_gamma   90.00
#
_symmetry.space_group_name_H-M   'P 1'
#
loop_
_entity.id
_entity.type
_entity.pdbx_description
1 polymer ?
#
loop_
_entity_poly.entity_id
_entity_poly.type
_entity_poly.pdbx_seq_one_letter_code
_entity_poly.pdbx_strand_id
1 'polypeptide(L)' 'MDDKDDGHSITGSDIIAVSNDGKTRVQLTNTAPQMEMFPAVSPVDNKIVVSTTSGELLMFTYEEVQ' A
#
# COMPACT_ATOMS: atom_id res chain seq x y z
N MET A 1 -4.43 -1.69 -1.47
CA MET A 1 -4.55 -0.27 -1.11
C MET A 1 -5.82 -0.11 -0.29
N ASP A 2 -5.73 0.64 0.79
CA ASP A 2 -6.84 1.00 1.66
C ASP A 2 -6.88 2.53 1.77
N ASP A 3 -7.72 3.14 0.93
CA ASP A 3 -7.86 4.60 0.84
C ASP A 3 -8.83 5.11 1.90
N LYS A 4 -8.53 6.30 2.44
CA LYS A 4 -9.38 7.03 3.39
C LYS A 4 -9.74 8.37 2.78
N ASP A 5 -11.01 8.76 2.88
CA ASP A 5 -11.51 10.05 2.39
C ASP A 5 -12.49 10.69 3.39
N ASP A 6 -12.74 11.99 3.21
CA ASP A 6 -13.73 12.78 3.96
C ASP A 6 -15.01 13.08 3.15
N GLY A 7 -15.24 12.31 2.09
CA GLY A 7 -16.28 12.55 1.08
C GLY A 7 -15.94 13.61 0.04
N HIS A 8 -14.80 14.31 0.16
CA HIS A 8 -14.37 15.34 -0.79
C HIS A 8 -12.94 15.11 -1.30
N SER A 9 -12.05 14.62 -0.45
CA SER A 9 -10.62 14.44 -0.75
C SER A 9 -10.07 13.17 -0.09
N ILE A 10 -9.07 12.57 -0.73
CA ILE A 10 -8.26 11.51 -0.11
C ILE A 10 -7.47 12.13 1.05
N THR A 11 -7.60 11.54 2.22
CA THR A 11 -6.95 11.98 3.47
C THR A 11 -5.86 11.02 3.93
N GLY A 12 -5.80 9.81 3.35
CA GLY A 12 -4.79 8.81 3.64
C GLY A 12 -4.87 7.65 2.65
N SER A 13 -3.76 6.94 2.48
CA SER A 13 -3.73 5.69 1.73
C SER A 13 -2.58 4.83 2.24
N ASP A 14 -2.90 3.59 2.58
CA ASP A 14 -1.91 2.61 3.02
C ASP A 14 -1.98 1.34 2.16
N ILE A 15 -0.88 0.59 2.15
CA ILE A 15 -0.78 -0.71 1.51
C ILE A 15 -1.21 -1.80 2.49
N ILE A 16 -2.16 -2.62 2.03
CA ILE A 16 -2.62 -3.83 2.72
C ILE A 16 -2.44 -5.04 1.81
N ALA A 17 -2.08 -6.17 2.39
CA ALA A 17 -2.15 -7.48 1.74
C ALA A 17 -3.47 -8.15 2.12
N VAL A 18 -4.12 -8.77 1.13
CA VAL A 18 -5.41 -9.45 1.31
C VAL A 18 -5.32 -10.83 0.67
N SER A 19 -5.82 -11.87 1.36
CA SER A 19 -5.93 -13.20 0.77
C SER A 19 -6.89 -13.20 -0.42
N ASN A 20 -6.72 -14.16 -1.33
CA ASN A 20 -7.58 -14.27 -2.51
C ASN A 20 -9.07 -14.46 -2.17
N ASP A 21 -9.38 -15.02 -1.00
CA ASP A 21 -10.76 -15.17 -0.51
C ASP A 21 -11.26 -13.98 0.34
N GLY A 22 -10.42 -12.93 0.50
CA GLY A 22 -10.76 -11.72 1.23
C GLY A 22 -10.77 -11.84 2.76
N LYS A 23 -10.53 -13.04 3.32
CA LYS A 23 -10.68 -13.29 4.77
C LYS A 23 -9.49 -12.81 5.60
N THR A 24 -8.29 -12.91 5.05
CA THR A 24 -7.07 -12.43 5.70
C THR A 24 -6.76 -11.04 5.17
N ARG A 25 -6.56 -10.09 6.08
CA ARG A 25 -6.12 -8.73 5.78
C ARG A 25 -4.93 -8.42 6.68
N VAL A 26 -3.82 -7.97 6.10
CA VAL A 26 -2.59 -7.61 6.80
C VAL A 26 -2.21 -6.19 6.41
N GLN A 27 -1.98 -5.34 7.40
CA GLN A 27 -1.47 -3.99 7.19
C GLN A 27 0.03 -4.06 6.88
N LEU A 28 0.45 -3.56 5.71
CA LEU A 28 1.87 -3.53 5.32
C LEU A 28 2.53 -2.18 5.63
N THR A 29 1.79 -1.08 5.50
CA THR A 29 2.29 0.28 5.78
C THR A 29 1.36 1.04 6.73
N ASN A 30 1.90 2.05 7.40
CA ASN A 30 1.14 2.99 8.24
C ASN A 30 1.99 4.27 8.35
N THR A 31 2.20 4.91 7.21
CA THR A 31 3.33 5.83 6.98
C THR A 31 2.87 7.26 6.76
N ALA A 32 2.06 7.77 7.69
CA ALA A 32 1.71 9.19 7.71
C ALA A 32 2.97 10.09 7.83
N PRO A 33 3.06 11.20 7.08
CA PRO A 33 2.01 11.81 6.26
C PRO A 33 2.00 11.38 4.78
N GLN A 34 2.81 10.39 4.39
CA GLN A 34 2.84 9.93 3.00
C GLN A 34 1.59 9.10 2.69
N MET A 35 1.06 9.29 1.48
CA MET A 35 -0.05 8.50 0.96
C MET A 35 0.50 7.59 -0.13
N GLU A 36 0.48 6.28 0.11
CA GLU A 36 1.02 5.29 -0.82
C GLU A 36 0.03 4.94 -1.91
N MET A 37 0.12 5.64 -3.04
CA MET A 37 -0.80 5.49 -4.16
C MET A 37 -0.33 4.48 -5.21
N PHE A 38 -1.27 3.87 -5.93
CA PHE A 38 -1.05 3.03 -7.11
C PHE A 38 0.05 1.96 -6.97
N PRO A 39 -0.10 1.00 -6.04
CA PRO A 39 0.91 -0.03 -5.81
C PRO A 39 1.10 -0.93 -7.04
N ALA A 40 2.36 -1.20 -7.35
CA ALA A 40 2.81 -2.23 -8.29
C ALA A 40 3.68 -3.25 -7.54
N VAL A 41 3.25 -4.50 -7.51
CA VAL A 41 3.95 -5.60 -6.83
C VAL A 41 4.82 -6.34 -7.83
N SER A 42 6.08 -6.61 -7.47
CA SER A 42 6.94 -7.46 -8.29
C SER A 42 6.50 -8.93 -8.17
N PRO A 43 6.36 -9.67 -9.27
CA PRO A 43 5.95 -11.08 -9.23
C PRO A 43 7.07 -12.05 -8.86
N VAL A 44 8.32 -11.57 -8.83
CA VAL A 44 9.53 -12.40 -8.63
C VAL A 44 10.38 -11.94 -7.45
N ASP A 45 10.22 -10.70 -7.03
CA ASP A 45 10.89 -10.13 -5.88
C ASP A 45 9.85 -9.72 -4.84
N ASN A 46 10.20 -9.80 -3.56
CA ASN A 46 9.35 -9.26 -2.50
C ASN A 46 9.47 -7.73 -2.42
N LYS A 47 9.03 -7.04 -3.48
CA LYS A 47 9.11 -5.59 -3.64
C LYS A 47 7.77 -5.01 -4.08
N ILE A 48 7.46 -3.84 -3.56
CA ILE A 48 6.28 -3.05 -3.93
C ILE A 48 6.75 -1.63 -4.25
N VAL A 49 6.38 -1.11 -5.42
CA VAL A 49 6.55 0.31 -5.76
C VAL A 49 5.22 1.02 -5.63
N VAL A 50 5.25 2.22 -5.09
CA VAL A 50 4.09 3.12 -4.99
C VAL A 50 4.48 4.51 -5.47
N SER A 51 3.49 5.32 -5.83
CA SER A 51 3.66 6.76 -6.04
C SER A 51 3.04 7.54 -4.87
N THR A 52 3.61 8.68 -4.50
CA THR A 52 3.01 9.60 -3.53
C THR A 52 2.14 10.64 -4.24
N THR A 53 1.33 11.39 -3.47
CA THR A 53 0.59 12.54 -4.00
C THR A 53 1.48 13.70 -4.43
N SER A 54 2.73 13.76 -3.97
CA SER A 54 3.77 14.70 -4.42
C SER A 54 4.48 14.24 -5.71
N GLY A 55 4.17 13.04 -6.22
CA GLY A 55 4.77 12.50 -7.45
C GLY A 55 6.09 11.74 -7.23
N GLU A 56 6.46 11.47 -5.97
CA GLU A 56 7.64 10.66 -5.64
C GLU A 56 7.34 9.17 -5.82
N LEU A 57 8.36 8.37 -6.11
CA LEU A 57 8.24 6.91 -6.12
C LEU A 57 8.93 6.34 -4.88
N LEU A 58 8.19 5.53 -4.11
CA LEU A 58 8.73 4.80 -2.97
C LEU A 58 8.77 3.31 -3.29
N MET A 59 9.80 2.62 -2.81
CA MET A 59 9.95 1.18 -2.95
C MET A 59 10.06 0.54 -1.57
N PHE A 60 9.18 -0.43 -1.32
CA PHE A 60 9.15 -1.23 -0.11
C PHE A 60 9.65 -2.64 -0.41
N THR A 61 10.30 -3.24 0.57
CA THR A 61 10.56 -4.68 0.63
C THR A 61 9.70 -5.30 1.70
N TYR A 62 9.18 -6.51 1.47
CA TYR A 62 8.39 -7.23 2.45
C TYR A 62 8.90 -8.66 2.66
N GLU A 63 8.49 -9.27 3.77
CA GLU A 63 8.76 -10.67 4.08
C GLU A 63 7.43 -11.40 4.28
N GLU A 64 7.35 -12.63 3.77
CA GLU A 64 6.21 -13.51 4.01
C GLU A 64 6.56 -14.42 5.19
N VAL A 65 5.81 -14.29 6.27
CA VAL A 65 5.96 -15.15 7.45
C VAL A 65 4.95 -16.31 7.31
N GLN A 66 5.46 -17.54 7.33
CA GLN A 66 4.64 -18.77 7.29
C GLN A 66 3.88 -19.04 8.59
#